data_AF-A0A353P832-F1
#
_entry.id   AF-A0A353P832-F1
#
_cell.length_a   1.000
_cell.length_b   1.000
_cell.length_c   1.000
_cell.angle_alpha   90.00
_cell.angle_beta   90.00
_cell.angle_gamma   90.00
#
_symmetry.space_group_name_H-M   'P 1'
#
loop_
_entity.id
_entity.type
_entity.pdbx_description
1 polymer ?
#
loop_
_entity_poly.entity_id
_entity_poly.type
_entity_poly.pdbx_seq_one_letter_code
_entity_poly.pdbx_strand_id
1 'polypeptide(L)'
;MNKYIRIVCLLLTPIVFFTVLIIFIPPVWRWCEKGFIQEYTEKTSRLFPILIKSHADDKNYRIISFSEIAPDTPIVTEVDEEDLTKINNDLRSTILGHISRRYFEIIDKGSDYIDVSLEKPTTHDSMLKGWYRIQDKKIIPQKVLMYGPGFAFVAMSPTLLIAAICSALYIWAVIKLTKKRKA
;
A
#
# COMPACT_ATOMS: atom_id res chain seq x y z
N MET A 1 -8.25 -45.69 6.75
CA MET A 1 -8.83 -44.66 5.86
C MET A 1 -8.93 -45.24 4.46
N ASN A 2 -10.04 -45.05 3.74
CA ASN A 2 -10.18 -45.58 2.37
C ASN A 2 -9.08 -44.97 1.47
N LYS A 3 -8.45 -45.78 0.60
CA LYS A 3 -7.40 -45.36 -0.34
C LYS A 3 -7.86 -44.17 -1.19
N TYR A 4 -9.12 -44.16 -1.62
CA TYR A 4 -9.71 -43.05 -2.38
C TYR A 4 -9.77 -41.74 -1.58
N ILE A 5 -10.09 -41.81 -0.28
CA ILE A 5 -10.15 -40.61 0.58
C ILE A 5 -8.75 -40.03 0.82
N ARG A 6 -7.72 -40.87 0.93
CA ARG A 6 -6.32 -40.42 1.00
C ARG A 6 -5.91 -39.67 -0.26
N ILE A 7 -6.23 -40.22 -1.43
CA ILE A 7 -5.89 -39.62 -2.72
C ILE A 7 -6.62 -38.28 -2.90
N VAL A 8 -7.93 -38.24 -2.62
CA VAL A 8 -8.71 -36.99 -2.70
C VAL A 8 -8.17 -35.93 -1.74
N CYS A 9 -7.86 -36.29 -0.49
CA CYS A 9 -7.31 -35.34 0.48
C CYS A 9 -5.94 -34.79 0.05
N LEU A 10 -5.07 -35.64 -0.51
CA LEU A 10 -3.77 -35.22 -1.07
C LEU A 10 -3.93 -34.28 -2.27
N LEU A 11 -4.91 -34.51 -3.14
CA LEU A 11 -5.17 -33.65 -4.30
C LEU A 11 -5.82 -32.32 -3.91
N LEU A 12 -6.67 -32.30 -2.88
CA LEU A 12 -7.34 -31.09 -2.42
C LEU A 12 -6.46 -30.20 -1.52
N THR A 13 -5.45 -30.75 -0.85
CA THR A 13 -4.58 -29.99 0.06
C THR A 13 -3.84 -28.83 -0.63
N PRO A 14 -3.22 -29.01 -1.82
CA PRO A 14 -2.63 -27.90 -2.57
C PRO A 14 -3.66 -26.85 -2.97
N ILE A 15 -4.86 -27.25 -3.37
CA ILE A 15 -5.94 -26.33 -3.74
C ILE A 15 -6.31 -25.46 -2.54
N VAL A 16 -6.56 -26.08 -1.38
CA VAL A 16 -6.83 -25.36 -0.12
C VAL A 16 -5.68 -24.41 0.21
N PHE A 17 -4.43 -24.86 0.09
CA PHE A 17 -3.25 -24.04 0.37
C PHE A 17 -3.21 -22.79 -0.51
N PHE A 18 -3.31 -22.95 -1.83
CA PHE A 18 -3.26 -21.82 -2.76
C PHE A 18 -4.48 -20.90 -2.65
N THR A 19 -5.68 -21.45 -2.40
CA THR A 19 -6.88 -20.65 -2.14
C THR A 19 -6.71 -19.78 -0.90
N VAL A 20 -6.22 -20.34 0.21
CA VAL A 20 -5.95 -19.57 1.43
C VAL A 20 -4.88 -18.52 1.17
N LEU A 21 -3.80 -18.87 0.48
CA LEU A 21 -2.72 -17.94 0.16
C LEU A 21 -3.23 -16.71 -0.63
N ILE A 22 -4.00 -16.93 -1.70
CA ILE A 22 -4.55 -15.84 -2.52
C ILE A 22 -5.50 -14.94 -1.71
N ILE A 23 -6.35 -15.54 -0.87
CA ILE A 23 -7.32 -14.80 -0.06
C ILE A 23 -6.62 -13.96 1.03
N PHE A 24 -5.57 -14.49 1.65
CA PHE A 24 -4.91 -13.85 2.79
C PHE A 24 -3.78 -12.89 2.40
N ILE A 25 -3.27 -12.92 1.17
CA ILE A 25 -2.25 -11.95 0.73
C ILE A 25 -2.71 -10.50 0.90
N PRO A 26 -3.84 -10.03 0.35
CA PRO A 26 -4.25 -8.63 0.46
C PRO A 26 -4.43 -8.13 1.91
N PRO A 27 -5.13 -8.85 2.82
CA PRO A 27 -5.30 -8.36 4.18
C PRO A 27 -4.00 -8.37 4.99
N VAL A 28 -3.14 -9.38 4.80
CA VAL A 28 -1.85 -9.45 5.48
C VAL A 28 -0.90 -8.38 4.96
N TRP A 29 -0.90 -8.12 3.65
CA TRP A 29 -0.15 -7.02 3.05
C TRP A 29 -0.53 -5.68 3.68
N ARG A 30 -1.82 -5.34 3.71
CA ARG A 30 -2.32 -4.11 4.35
C ARG A 30 -2.00 -4.03 5.83
N TRP A 31 -2.02 -5.16 6.54
CA TRP A 31 -1.65 -5.21 7.95
C TRP A 31 -0.15 -4.94 8.14
N CYS A 32 0.71 -5.56 7.33
CA CYS A 32 2.13 -5.29 7.32
C CYS A 32 2.42 -3.82 6.96
N GLU A 33 1.71 -3.24 5.99
CA GLU A 33 1.91 -1.84 5.59
C GLU A 33 1.72 -0.88 6.76
N LYS A 34 0.74 -1.14 7.64
CA LYS A 34 0.53 -0.32 8.86
C LYS A 34 1.76 -0.31 9.77
N GLY A 35 2.52 -1.40 9.82
CA GLY A 35 3.77 -1.49 10.59
C GLY A 35 4.94 -0.71 9.98
N PHE A 36 4.84 -0.32 8.71
CA PHE A 36 5.85 0.51 8.01
C PHE A 36 5.47 1.99 7.95
N ILE A 37 4.28 2.37 8.46
CA ILE A 37 3.92 3.77 8.65
C ILE A 37 4.68 4.29 9.85
N GLN A 38 5.49 5.32 9.64
CA GLN A 38 6.28 5.97 10.67
C GLN A 38 5.85 7.43 10.80
N GLU A 39 5.96 7.99 12.00
CA GLU A 39 5.84 9.43 12.20
C GLU A 39 6.98 10.14 11.48
N TYR A 40 6.71 11.36 11.03
CA TYR A 40 7.73 12.18 10.40
C TYR A 40 8.86 12.50 11.40
N THR A 41 10.09 12.29 10.96
CA THR A 41 11.31 12.70 11.65
C THR A 41 12.25 13.41 10.67
N GLU A 42 13.25 14.14 11.19
CA GLU A 42 14.29 14.75 10.35
C GLU A 42 15.03 13.72 9.49
N LYS A 43 15.17 12.47 9.95
CA LYS A 43 15.79 11.39 9.14
C LYS A 43 14.96 11.03 7.92
N THR A 44 13.63 11.05 8.05
CA THR A 44 12.69 10.77 6.94
C THR A 44 12.47 11.96 6.02
N SER A 45 12.88 13.17 6.41
CA SER A 45 12.74 14.39 5.61
C SER A 45 13.30 14.24 4.19
N ARG A 46 14.43 13.54 4.04
CA ARG A 46 15.11 13.38 2.75
C ARG A 46 14.29 12.68 1.68
N LEU A 47 13.30 11.89 2.08
CA LEU A 47 12.47 11.10 1.17
C LEU A 47 10.99 11.48 1.26
N PHE A 48 10.65 12.49 2.06
CA PHE A 48 9.26 12.86 2.25
C PHE A 48 8.69 13.50 0.97
N PRO A 49 7.64 12.93 0.35
CA PRO A 49 7.13 13.42 -0.92
C PRO A 49 6.29 14.69 -0.72
N ILE A 50 6.50 15.68 -1.59
CA ILE A 50 5.73 16.93 -1.62
C ILE A 50 5.24 17.22 -3.02
N LEU A 51 4.01 17.71 -3.13
CA LEU A 51 3.43 18.19 -4.37
C LEU A 51 3.92 19.60 -4.70
N ILE A 52 4.47 19.76 -5.90
CA ILE A 52 4.90 21.04 -6.47
C ILE A 52 4.23 21.28 -7.82
N LYS A 53 4.17 22.54 -8.23
CA LYS A 53 3.72 22.95 -9.57
C LYS A 53 4.93 23.25 -10.45
N SER A 54 5.16 22.57 -11.56
CA SER A 54 6.37 22.77 -12.35
C SER A 54 6.50 24.20 -12.89
N HIS A 55 7.59 24.91 -12.54
CA HIS A 55 7.91 26.24 -13.09
C HIS A 55 8.12 26.24 -14.61
N ALA A 56 8.60 25.12 -15.17
CA ALA A 56 8.96 25.05 -16.59
C ALA A 56 7.74 25.11 -17.54
N ASP A 57 6.57 24.66 -17.08
CA ASP A 57 5.36 24.56 -17.92
C ASP A 57 4.12 25.22 -17.31
N ASP A 58 4.19 25.69 -16.06
CA ASP A 58 3.12 26.32 -15.26
C ASP A 58 1.78 25.56 -15.21
N LYS A 59 1.76 24.32 -15.72
CA LYS A 59 0.55 23.54 -15.97
C LYS A 59 0.57 22.18 -15.32
N ASN A 60 1.75 21.64 -15.00
CA ASN A 60 1.91 20.25 -14.60
C ASN A 60 2.28 20.11 -13.12
N TYR A 61 1.59 19.23 -12.42
CA TYR A 61 1.92 18.84 -11.05
C TYR A 61 3.01 17.75 -11.00
N ARG A 62 3.94 17.88 -10.06
CA ARG A 62 5.06 16.93 -9.86
C ARG A 62 5.32 16.68 -8.38
N ILE A 63 6.05 15.61 -8.09
CA ILE A 63 6.49 15.27 -6.74
C ILE A 63 8.00 15.46 -6.64
N ILE A 64 8.44 16.16 -5.60
CA ILE A 64 9.85 16.22 -5.20
C ILE A 64 9.99 15.74 -3.75
N SER A 65 11.22 15.49 -3.33
CA SER A 65 11.51 15.20 -1.94
C SER A 65 11.60 16.48 -1.11
N PHE A 66 11.22 16.45 0.17
CA PHE A 66 11.27 17.62 1.05
C PHE A 66 12.67 18.24 1.14
N SER A 67 13.73 17.43 1.09
CA SER A 67 15.12 17.92 1.08
C SER A 67 15.53 18.64 -0.23
N GLU A 68 14.74 18.53 -1.29
CA GLU A 68 15.00 19.15 -2.60
C GLU A 68 14.30 20.51 -2.74
N ILE A 69 13.58 20.97 -1.70
CA ILE A 69 12.91 22.28 -1.71
C ILE A 69 13.97 23.39 -1.71
N ALA A 70 14.05 24.11 -2.82
CA ALA A 70 14.72 25.40 -2.91
C ALA A 70 13.76 26.55 -2.48
N PRO A 71 14.26 27.72 -2.04
CA PRO A 71 13.42 28.84 -1.55
C PRO A 71 12.37 29.34 -2.55
N ASP A 72 12.61 29.17 -3.84
CA ASP A 72 11.77 29.56 -4.96
C ASP A 72 10.89 28.42 -5.49
N THR A 73 10.91 27.26 -4.82
CA THR A 73 10.11 26.10 -5.22
C THR A 73 8.62 26.40 -5.04
N PRO A 74 7.80 26.24 -6.09
CA PRO A 74 6.38 26.55 -6.09
C PRO A 74 5.60 25.38 -5.47
N ILE A 75 5.64 25.33 -4.14
CA ILE A 75 4.95 24.32 -3.34
C ILE A 75 3.44 24.52 -3.47
N VAL A 76 2.71 23.43 -3.66
CA VAL A 76 1.24 23.48 -3.70
C VAL A 76 0.71 23.54 -2.27
N THR A 77 0.18 24.70 -1.88
CA THR A 77 -0.38 24.98 -0.55
C THR A 77 -1.86 25.33 -0.59
N GLU A 78 -2.47 25.33 -1.76
CA GLU A 78 -3.90 25.54 -1.95
C GLU A 78 -4.35 24.47 -2.94
N VAL A 79 -5.35 23.68 -2.57
CA VAL A 79 -5.86 22.60 -3.42
C VAL A 79 -7.37 22.57 -3.34
N ASP A 80 -8.00 22.72 -4.50
CA ASP A 80 -9.43 22.56 -4.68
C ASP A 80 -9.78 21.17 -5.24
N GLU A 81 -11.02 20.75 -5.02
CA GLU A 81 -11.48 19.43 -5.49
C GLU A 81 -11.42 19.30 -7.01
N GLU A 82 -11.62 20.41 -7.73
CA GLU A 82 -11.55 20.49 -9.18
C GLU A 82 -10.13 20.19 -9.70
N ASP A 83 -9.10 20.57 -8.95
CA ASP A 83 -7.70 20.30 -9.28
C ASP A 83 -7.29 18.85 -9.08
N LEU A 84 -8.00 18.10 -8.22
CA LEU A 84 -7.63 16.71 -7.88
C LEU A 84 -7.54 15.81 -9.11
N THR A 85 -8.46 15.98 -10.06
CA THR A 85 -8.45 15.20 -11.30
C THR A 85 -7.20 15.50 -12.11
N LYS A 86 -6.84 16.77 -12.23
CA LYS A 86 -5.67 17.21 -12.97
C LYS A 86 -4.37 16.75 -12.30
N ILE A 87 -4.24 16.98 -10.98
CA ILE A 87 -3.09 16.52 -10.19
C ILE A 87 -2.87 15.02 -10.41
N ASN A 88 -3.90 14.20 -10.24
CA ASN A 88 -3.77 12.76 -10.39
C ASN A 88 -3.46 12.32 -11.83
N ASN A 89 -3.95 13.04 -12.84
CA ASN A 89 -3.61 12.77 -14.24
C ASN A 89 -2.16 13.11 -14.55
N ASP A 90 -1.67 14.26 -14.08
CA ASP A 90 -0.28 14.68 -14.24
C ASP A 90 0.67 13.70 -13.54
N LEU A 91 0.36 13.31 -12.30
CA LEU A 91 1.15 12.32 -11.56
C LEU A 91 1.14 10.95 -12.26
N ARG A 92 0.00 10.51 -12.79
CA ARG A 92 -0.07 9.25 -13.55
C ARG A 92 0.78 9.29 -14.82
N SER A 93 0.87 10.45 -15.49
CA SER A 93 1.66 10.60 -16.72
C SER A 93 3.17 10.37 -16.52
N THR A 94 3.65 10.43 -15.28
CA THR A 94 5.07 10.21 -14.94
C THR A 94 5.49 8.74 -14.99
N ILE A 95 4.53 7.80 -15.01
CA ILE A 95 4.80 6.36 -15.08
C ILE A 95 4.12 5.73 -16.28
N LEU A 96 4.79 4.72 -16.87
CA LEU A 96 4.23 3.93 -17.96
C LEU A 96 3.25 2.90 -17.38
N GLY A 97 1.95 3.18 -17.46
CA GLY A 97 0.91 2.23 -17.06
C GLY A 97 -0.48 2.86 -16.87
N HIS A 98 -1.53 2.20 -17.35
CA HIS A 98 -2.93 2.63 -17.18
C HIS A 98 -3.51 2.20 -15.83
N ILE A 99 -2.93 2.69 -14.75
CA ILE A 99 -3.39 2.32 -13.40
C ILE A 99 -4.28 3.43 -12.88
N SER A 100 -5.55 3.12 -12.63
CA SER A 100 -6.55 4.03 -12.07
C SER A 100 -6.34 4.22 -10.56
N ARG A 101 -5.11 4.54 -10.15
CA ARG A 101 -4.75 4.86 -8.76
C ARG A 101 -4.87 6.37 -8.54
N ARG A 102 -5.30 6.74 -7.33
CA ARG A 102 -5.21 8.11 -6.81
C ARG A 102 -3.89 8.25 -6.08
N TYR A 103 -3.01 9.08 -6.61
CA TYR A 103 -1.71 9.41 -6.04
C TYR A 103 -1.79 10.61 -5.10
N PHE A 104 -2.74 11.51 -5.30
CA PHE A 104 -3.00 12.62 -4.41
C PHE A 104 -4.47 12.59 -3.95
N GLU A 105 -4.69 12.71 -2.65
CA GLU A 105 -6.01 12.61 -2.03
C GLU A 105 -6.13 13.57 -0.85
N ILE A 106 -7.24 14.31 -0.79
CA ILE A 106 -7.65 15.07 0.40
C ILE A 106 -8.32 14.08 1.36
N ILE A 107 -7.81 14.02 2.59
CA ILE A 107 -8.28 13.11 3.64
C ILE A 107 -9.33 13.82 4.49
N ASP A 108 -9.02 15.06 4.87
CA ASP A 108 -9.87 15.91 5.69
C ASP A 108 -9.62 17.38 5.33
N LYS A 109 -10.67 18.20 5.43
CA LYS A 109 -10.63 19.63 5.12
C LYS A 109 -11.32 20.40 6.24
N GLY A 110 -10.52 21.09 7.04
CA GLY A 110 -10.98 22.03 8.06
C GLY A 110 -11.14 23.45 7.51
N SER A 111 -11.48 24.39 8.39
CA SER A 111 -11.60 25.81 8.06
C SER A 111 -10.26 26.47 7.70
N ASP A 112 -9.18 26.01 8.33
CA ASP A 112 -7.83 26.60 8.25
C ASP A 112 -6.76 25.58 7.87
N TYR A 113 -7.14 24.32 7.66
CA TYR A 113 -6.21 23.25 7.29
C TYR A 113 -6.79 22.29 6.25
N ILE A 114 -5.89 21.66 5.50
CA ILE A 114 -6.20 20.54 4.60
C ILE A 114 -5.22 19.41 4.90
N ASP A 115 -5.73 18.25 5.30
CA ASP A 115 -4.93 17.04 5.47
C ASP A 115 -4.96 16.25 4.17
N VAL A 116 -3.77 15.94 3.64
CA VAL A 116 -3.63 15.28 2.34
C VAL A 116 -2.72 14.07 2.43
N SER A 117 -2.91 13.13 1.51
CA SER A 117 -1.96 12.06 1.26
C SER A 117 -1.41 12.15 -0.16
N LEU A 118 -0.11 11.96 -0.28
CA LEU A 118 0.62 11.98 -1.54
C LEU A 118 1.47 10.72 -1.66
N GLU A 119 1.18 9.92 -2.66
CA GLU A 119 1.91 8.73 -3.04
C GLU A 119 2.77 9.01 -4.27
N LYS A 120 4.06 8.70 -4.18
CA LYS A 120 4.95 8.77 -5.33
C LYS A 120 4.61 7.64 -6.31
N PRO A 121 4.33 7.93 -7.59
CA PRO A 121 4.14 6.91 -8.60
C PRO A 121 5.38 6.02 -8.73
N THR A 122 5.21 4.71 -8.61
CA THR A 122 6.26 3.69 -8.73
C THR A 122 5.76 2.48 -9.53
N THR A 123 6.67 1.60 -9.91
CA THR A 123 6.42 0.31 -10.57
C THR A 123 5.88 -0.79 -9.64
N HIS A 124 5.39 -0.43 -8.44
CA HIS A 124 4.74 -1.29 -7.41
C HIS A 124 5.62 -2.14 -6.51
N ASP A 125 6.88 -2.33 -6.85
CA ASP A 125 7.85 -3.01 -6.01
C ASP A 125 8.27 -2.16 -4.80
N SER A 126 8.00 -0.86 -4.84
CA SER A 126 8.24 0.08 -3.75
C SER A 126 7.03 0.99 -3.55
N MET A 127 6.85 1.47 -2.33
CA MET A 127 5.84 2.47 -2.03
C MET A 127 6.47 3.57 -1.19
N LEU A 128 6.22 4.81 -1.60
CA LEU A 128 6.55 6.00 -0.83
C LEU A 128 5.30 6.86 -0.78
N LYS A 129 4.70 6.96 0.40
CA LYS A 129 3.49 7.76 0.64
C LYS A 129 3.69 8.67 1.84
N GLY A 130 3.47 9.96 1.67
CA GLY A 130 3.49 10.96 2.72
C GLY A 130 2.08 11.40 3.09
N TRP A 131 1.88 11.68 4.37
CA TRP A 131 0.71 12.37 4.91
C TRP A 131 1.19 13.68 5.51
N TYR A 132 0.60 14.79 5.08
CA TYR A 132 0.94 16.11 5.58
C TYR A 132 -0.29 17.00 5.66
N ARG A 133 -0.18 18.00 6.54
CA ARG A 133 -1.15 19.07 6.68
C ARG A 133 -0.67 20.28 5.92
N ILE A 134 -1.57 20.91 5.19
CA ILE A 134 -1.41 22.23 4.62
C ILE A 134 -2.15 23.20 5.55
N GLN A 135 -1.45 24.13 6.17
CA GLN A 135 -2.01 25.13 7.09
C GLN A 135 -1.16 26.40 7.01
N ASP A 136 -1.79 27.58 6.98
CA ASP A 136 -1.11 28.88 6.89
C ASP A 136 -0.05 28.97 5.76
N LYS A 137 -0.37 28.39 4.59
CA LYS A 137 0.55 28.29 3.43
C LYS A 137 1.85 27.53 3.72
N LYS A 138 1.85 26.67 4.72
CA LYS A 138 2.97 25.80 5.08
C LYS A 138 2.58 24.34 4.99
N ILE A 139 3.57 23.52 4.66
CA ILE A 139 3.45 22.06 4.72
C ILE A 139 4.01 21.59 6.06
N ILE A 140 3.17 20.85 6.80
CA ILE A 140 3.52 20.23 8.07
C ILE A 140 3.48 18.71 7.86
N PRO A 141 4.64 18.06 7.65
CA PRO A 141 4.72 16.61 7.53
C PRO A 141 4.20 15.91 8.79
N GLN A 142 3.41 14.84 8.62
CA GLN A 142 2.85 14.08 9.74
C GLN A 142 3.38 12.66 9.78
N LYS A 143 3.21 11.90 8.69
CA LYS A 143 3.55 10.47 8.61
C LYS A 143 4.10 10.12 7.24
N VAL A 144 4.90 9.06 7.19
CA VAL A 144 5.43 8.50 5.94
C VAL A 144 5.33 6.98 5.96
N LEU A 145 4.96 6.41 4.82
CA LEU A 145 5.04 4.98 4.54
C LEU A 145 6.13 4.82 3.49
N MET A 146 7.14 4.03 3.82
CA MET A 146 8.22 3.74 2.91
C MET A 146 8.61 2.27 3.00
N TYR A 147 8.52 1.57 1.88
CA TYR A 147 9.07 0.24 1.74
C TYR A 147 9.56 0.00 0.30
N GLY A 148 10.52 -0.90 0.16
CA GLY A 148 11.07 -1.32 -1.13
C GLY A 148 10.69 -2.76 -1.50
N PRO A 149 11.34 -3.34 -2.53
CA PRO A 149 11.04 -4.66 -3.07
C PRO A 149 11.06 -5.79 -2.04
N GLY A 150 11.86 -5.61 -0.97
CA GLY A 150 11.96 -6.55 0.14
C GLY A 150 10.67 -6.74 0.96
N PHE A 151 9.70 -5.83 0.83
CA PHE A 151 8.44 -5.90 1.58
C PHE A 151 7.61 -7.14 1.25
N ALA A 152 7.71 -7.64 0.02
CA ALA A 152 7.03 -8.87 -0.38
C ALA A 152 7.42 -10.06 0.52
N PHE A 153 8.69 -10.18 0.92
CA PHE A 153 9.14 -11.25 1.83
C PHE A 153 8.53 -11.12 3.23
N VAL A 154 8.35 -9.88 3.70
CA VAL A 154 7.73 -9.59 5.00
C VAL A 154 6.25 -9.95 4.99
N ALA A 155 5.53 -9.61 3.91
CA ALA A 155 4.10 -9.93 3.79
C ALA A 155 3.83 -11.40 3.43
N MET A 156 4.71 -12.05 2.64
CA MET A 156 4.53 -13.46 2.24
C MET A 156 4.77 -14.46 3.37
N SER A 157 5.67 -14.16 4.31
CA SER A 157 5.99 -15.08 5.42
C SER A 157 4.76 -15.44 6.28
N PRO A 158 3.99 -14.47 6.81
CA PRO A 158 2.76 -14.76 7.55
C PRO A 158 1.66 -15.41 6.69
N THR A 159 1.53 -15.07 5.41
CA THR A 159 0.50 -15.68 4.53
C THR A 159 0.79 -17.15 4.26
N LEU A 160 2.06 -17.50 4.02
CA LEU A 160 2.50 -18.89 3.88
C LEU A 160 2.23 -19.70 5.15
N LEU A 161 2.49 -19.12 6.32
CA LEU A 161 2.21 -19.77 7.60
C LEU A 161 0.71 -20.04 7.79
N ILE A 162 -0.14 -19.05 7.50
CA ILE A 162 -1.60 -19.19 7.58
C ILE A 162 -2.08 -20.27 6.61
N ALA A 163 -1.60 -20.27 5.36
CA ALA A 163 -1.93 -21.29 4.37
C ALA A 163 -1.53 -22.70 4.83
N ALA A 164 -0.34 -22.85 5.41
CA ALA A 164 0.13 -24.12 5.95
C ALA A 164 -0.75 -24.62 7.12
N ILE A 165 -1.10 -23.74 8.05
CA ILE A 165 -1.96 -24.07 9.19
C ILE A 165 -3.36 -24.49 8.71
N CYS A 166 -3.98 -23.72 7.81
CA CYS A 166 -5.30 -24.04 7.27
C CYS A 166 -5.31 -25.39 6.53
N SER A 167 -4.27 -25.67 5.73
CA SER A 167 -4.13 -26.95 5.05
C SER A 167 -3.94 -28.12 6.04
N ALA A 168 -3.17 -27.92 7.11
CA ALA A 168 -3.02 -28.94 8.16
C ALA A 168 -4.34 -29.20 8.91
N LEU A 169 -5.10 -28.15 9.24
CA LEU A 169 -6.42 -28.25 9.87
C LEU A 169 -7.43 -28.97 8.97
N TYR A 170 -7.40 -28.70 7.65
CA TYR A 170 -8.21 -29.42 6.67
C TYR A 170 -7.91 -30.93 6.70
N ILE A 171 -6.63 -31.31 6.62
CA ILE A 171 -6.21 -32.73 6.69
C ILE A 171 -6.69 -33.37 8.00
N TRP A 172 -6.48 -32.70 9.13
CA TRP A 172 -6.91 -33.18 10.45
C TRP A 172 -8.43 -33.39 10.52
N ALA A 173 -9.23 -32.45 10.01
CA ALA A 173 -10.68 -32.54 10.00
C ALA A 173 -11.16 -33.74 9.17
N VAL A 174 -10.58 -33.95 7.98
CA VAL A 174 -10.90 -35.11 7.12
C VAL A 174 -10.56 -36.44 7.84
N ILE A 175 -9.40 -36.52 8.49
CA ILE A 175 -9.00 -37.72 9.25
C ILE A 175 -9.98 -37.97 10.41
N LYS A 176 -10.38 -36.94 11.15
CA LYS A 176 -11.30 -37.07 12.30
C LYS A 176 -12.69 -37.51 11.85
N LEU A 177 -13.24 -36.91 10.80
CA LEU A 177 -14.55 -37.26 10.25
C LEU A 177 -14.60 -38.69 9.68
N THR A 178 -13.51 -39.13 9.03
CA THR A 178 -13.43 -40.50 8.50
C THR A 178 -13.28 -41.57 9.58
N LYS A 179 -12.67 -41.24 10.73
CA LYS A 179 -12.64 -42.13 11.91
C LYS A 179 -14.02 -42.23 12.55
N LYS A 180 -14.74 -41.11 12.72
CA LYS A 180 -16.08 -41.10 13.35
C LYS A 180 -17.13 -41.89 12.55
N ARG A 181 -17.02 -41.95 11.21
CA ARG A 181 -17.92 -42.79 10.37
C ARG A 181 -17.68 -44.30 10.47
N LYS A 182 -16.58 -44.74 11.10
CA LYS A 182 -16.23 -46.16 11.22
C LYS A 182 -16.52 -46.76 12.60
N ALA A 183 -16.83 -45.92 13.58
CA ALA A 183 -17.27 -46.30 14.92
C ALA A 183 -18.80 -46.21 14.97
#